data_AF-A0A2H0BRV0-F1
#
_entry.id   AF-A0A2H0BRV0-F1
#
_cell.length_a   1.000
_cell.length_b   1.000
_cell.length_c   1.000
_cell.angle_alpha   90.00
_cell.angle_beta   90.00
_cell.angle_gamma   90.00
#
_symmetry.space_group_name_H-M   'P 1'
#
loop_
_entity.id
_entity.type
_entity.pdbx_description
1 polymer ?
#
loop_
_entity_poly.entity_id
_entity_poly.type
_entity_poly.pdbx_seq_one_letter_code
_entity_poly.pdbx_strand_id
1 'polypeptide(L)'
;MAHFFALWLLFALLGSLVGKNTLTWNAQKSAYTYGVISVLFVVLVVAGISVSWLAGQRYVADVYFTKAVRSFRAGDGMDGILPSVQRAASLNPLNDIYTRNLSQAYLVQASNLLQAEQPNQQAINAAIGSAVEEAIAATKKSPANVDNWSNLGIVYESI
;
A
#
# COMPACT_ATOMS: atom_id res chain seq x y z
N MET A 1 5.25 -10.08 -5.01
CA MET A 1 4.05 -10.83 -5.50
C MET A 1 3.72 -10.59 -6.98
N ALA A 2 3.87 -9.39 -7.55
CA ALA A 2 3.62 -9.15 -8.99
C ALA A 2 4.45 -10.07 -9.92
N HIS A 3 5.71 -10.36 -9.57
CA HIS A 3 6.55 -11.29 -10.32
C HIS A 3 6.01 -12.72 -10.36
N PHE A 4 5.33 -13.17 -9.29
CA PHE A 4 4.70 -14.49 -9.26
C PHE A 4 3.48 -14.55 -10.19
N PHE A 5 2.63 -13.51 -10.19
CA PHE A 5 1.49 -13.46 -11.10
C PHE A 5 1.92 -13.38 -12.57
N ALA A 6 2.90 -12.52 -12.89
CA ALA A 6 3.43 -12.40 -14.24
C ALA A 6 4.06 -13.72 -14.73
N LEU A 7 4.78 -14.42 -13.84
CA LEU A 7 5.37 -15.73 -14.13
C LEU A 7 4.28 -16.78 -14.41
N TRP A 8 3.24 -16.87 -13.58
CA TRP A 8 2.16 -17.83 -13.77
C TRP A 8 1.29 -17.51 -14.99
N LEU A 9 1.07 -16.24 -15.29
CA LEU A 9 0.41 -15.80 -16.53
C LEU A 9 1.24 -16.18 -17.76
N LEU A 10 2.55 -15.95 -17.72
CA LEU A 10 3.47 -16.37 -18.77
C LEU A 10 3.44 -17.89 -18.97
N PHE A 11 3.47 -18.68 -17.88
CA PHE A 11 3.36 -20.13 -17.95
C PHE A 11 2.01 -20.61 -18.51
N ALA A 12 0.91 -19.94 -18.17
CA ALA A 12 -0.40 -20.25 -18.74
C ALA A 12 -0.44 -19.99 -20.25
N LEU A 13 0.12 -18.87 -20.71
CA LEU A 13 0.23 -18.53 -22.14
C LEU A 13 1.15 -19.50 -22.89
N LEU A 14 2.31 -19.83 -22.32
CA LEU A 14 3.24 -20.80 -22.89
C LEU A 14 2.62 -22.21 -22.95
N GLY A 15 1.93 -22.63 -21.90
CA GLY A 15 1.21 -23.90 -21.86
C GLY A 15 0.11 -23.98 -22.92
N SER A 16 -0.61 -22.87 -23.15
CA SER A 16 -1.60 -22.75 -24.23
C SER A 16 -0.98 -22.90 -25.62
N LEU A 17 0.21 -22.35 -25.84
CA LEU A 17 0.92 -22.42 -27.13
C LEU A 17 1.53 -23.81 -27.41
N VAL A 18 1.97 -24.53 -26.37
CA VAL A 18 2.64 -25.83 -26.49
C VAL A 18 1.65 -27.01 -26.46
N GLY A 19 0.46 -26.82 -25.88
CA GLY A 19 -0.57 -27.86 -25.76
C GLY A 19 -1.11 -28.33 -27.10
N LYS A 20 -0.60 -29.46 -27.62
CA LYS A 20 -1.07 -30.10 -28.86
C LYS A 20 -2.33 -30.96 -28.68
N ASN A 21 -2.60 -31.43 -27.46
CA ASN A 21 -3.78 -32.22 -27.13
C ASN A 21 -4.81 -31.35 -26.40
N THR A 22 -5.93 -31.08 -27.07
CA THR A 22 -7.08 -30.45 -26.42
C THR A 22 -7.88 -31.55 -25.72
N LEU A 23 -8.00 -31.45 -24.39
CA LEU A 23 -8.91 -32.30 -23.64
C LEU A 23 -10.34 -31.86 -23.98
N THR A 24 -10.99 -32.54 -24.94
CA THR A 24 -12.34 -32.21 -25.37
C THR A 24 -13.36 -32.84 -24.42
N TRP A 25 -13.60 -32.17 -23.29
CA TRP A 25 -14.70 -32.53 -22.40
C TRP A 25 -16.02 -32.02 -22.98
N ASN A 26 -16.93 -32.93 -23.32
CA ASN A 26 -18.25 -32.56 -23.81
C ASN A 26 -19.14 -32.12 -22.64
N ALA A 27 -19.13 -30.81 -22.37
CA ALA A 27 -19.83 -30.17 -21.26
C ALA A 27 -21.36 -30.36 -21.28
N GLN A 28 -21.94 -30.76 -22.43
CA GLN A 28 -23.38 -30.95 -22.58
C GLN A 28 -23.93 -32.22 -21.91
N LYS A 29 -23.06 -33.13 -21.42
CA LYS A 29 -23.51 -34.38 -20.76
C LYS A 29 -24.21 -34.15 -19.41
N SER A 30 -23.94 -33.04 -18.73
CA SER A 30 -24.55 -32.70 -17.43
C SER A 30 -24.70 -31.19 -17.30
N ALA A 31 -25.93 -30.70 -17.47
CA ALA A 31 -26.26 -29.28 -17.36
C ALA A 31 -25.88 -28.69 -15.99
N TYR A 32 -26.01 -29.48 -14.91
CA TYR A 32 -25.63 -29.07 -13.56
C TYR A 32 -24.11 -28.86 -13.43
N THR A 33 -23.31 -29.82 -13.93
CA THR A 33 -21.85 -29.74 -13.85
C THR A 33 -21.30 -28.56 -14.66
N TYR A 34 -21.85 -28.31 -15.85
CA TYR A 34 -21.50 -27.13 -16.65
C TYR A 34 -21.87 -25.82 -15.93
N GLY A 35 -23.05 -25.76 -15.30
CA GLY A 35 -23.48 -24.61 -14.51
C GLY A 35 -22.52 -24.29 -13.37
N VAL A 36 -22.12 -25.30 -12.58
CA VAL A 36 -21.18 -25.14 -11.47
C VAL A 36 -19.80 -24.67 -11.95
N ILE A 37 -19.28 -25.29 -13.02
CA ILE A 37 -17.96 -24.93 -13.56
C ILE A 37 -17.96 -23.51 -14.14
N SER A 38 -19.01 -23.09 -14.83
CA SER A 38 -19.09 -21.74 -15.39
C SER A 38 -19.16 -20.66 -14.31
N VAL A 39 -19.95 -20.87 -13.25
CA VAL A 39 -19.98 -19.97 -12.09
C VAL A 39 -18.62 -19.92 -11.40
N LEU A 40 -18.00 -21.07 -11.15
CA LEU A 40 -16.68 -21.13 -10.54
C LEU A 40 -15.63 -20.39 -11.38
N PHE A 41 -15.66 -20.55 -12.70
CA PHE A 41 -14.77 -19.85 -13.61
C PHE A 41 -14.94 -18.33 -13.50
N VAL A 42 -16.17 -17.82 -13.50
CA VAL A 42 -16.44 -16.38 -13.34
C VAL A 42 -15.92 -15.87 -11.99
N VAL A 43 -16.18 -16.60 -10.90
CA VAL A 43 -15.68 -16.25 -9.56
C VAL A 43 -14.15 -16.17 -9.54
N LEU A 44 -13.47 -17.14 -10.14
CA LEU A 44 -12.01 -17.16 -10.21
C LEU A 44 -11.45 -16.01 -11.05
N VAL A 45 -12.09 -15.68 -12.18
CA VAL A 45 -11.68 -14.54 -13.02
C VAL A 45 -11.83 -13.22 -12.26
N VAL A 46 -12.97 -13.01 -11.59
CA VAL A 46 -13.21 -11.80 -10.79
C VAL A 46 -12.19 -11.70 -9.65
N ALA A 47 -11.98 -12.79 -8.90
CA ALA A 47 -10.98 -12.85 -7.83
C ALA A 47 -9.57 -12.55 -8.37
N GLY A 48 -9.20 -13.11 -9.52
CA GLY A 48 -7.91 -12.89 -10.17
C GLY A 48 -7.68 -11.42 -10.56
N ILE A 49 -8.70 -10.77 -11.13
CA ILE A 49 -8.66 -9.34 -11.46
C ILE A 49 -8.53 -8.50 -10.19
N SER A 50 -9.33 -8.78 -9.16
CA SER A 50 -9.27 -8.05 -7.89
C SER A 50 -7.91 -8.17 -7.21
N VAL A 51 -7.32 -9.36 -7.15
CA VAL A 51 -5.98 -9.57 -6.56
C VAL A 51 -4.92 -8.84 -7.37
N SER A 52 -5.00 -8.89 -8.71
CA SER A 52 -4.04 -8.21 -9.59
C SER A 52 -4.11 -6.70 -9.42
N TRP A 53 -5.31 -6.15 -9.33
CA TRP A 53 -5.53 -4.73 -9.06
C TRP A 53 -4.94 -4.30 -7.71
N LEU A 54 -5.23 -5.04 -6.63
CA LEU A 54 -4.68 -4.76 -5.30
C LEU A 54 -3.15 -4.87 -5.27
N ALA A 55 -2.58 -5.86 -5.96
CA ALA A 55 -1.13 -6.01 -6.08
C ALA A 55 -0.50 -4.82 -6.83
N GLY A 56 -1.14 -4.35 -7.90
CA GLY A 56 -0.73 -3.16 -8.65
C GLY A 56 -0.75 -1.90 -7.78
N GLN A 57 -1.82 -1.67 -7.03
CA GLN A 57 -1.90 -0.53 -6.10
C GLN A 57 -0.80 -0.56 -5.05
N ARG A 58 -0.53 -1.72 -4.46
CA ARG A 58 0.57 -1.90 -3.48
C ARG A 58 1.93 -1.61 -4.10
N TYR A 59 2.19 -2.10 -5.30
CA TYR A 59 3.44 -1.82 -6.00
C TYR A 59 3.63 -0.31 -6.24
N VAL A 60 2.58 0.37 -6.68
CA VAL A 60 2.63 1.83 -6.86
C VAL A 60 2.84 2.55 -5.53
N ALA A 61 2.25 2.07 -4.42
CA ALA A 61 2.51 2.58 -3.08
C ALA A 61 4.01 2.51 -2.72
N ASP A 62 4.64 1.36 -2.97
CA ASP A 62 6.07 1.13 -2.70
C ASP A 62 6.96 2.08 -3.53
N VAL A 63 6.56 2.39 -4.76
CA VAL A 63 7.24 3.38 -5.62
C VAL A 63 7.18 4.78 -5.00
N TYR A 64 6.01 5.23 -4.57
CA TYR A 64 5.86 6.53 -3.91
C TYR A 64 6.63 6.59 -2.58
N PHE A 65 6.59 5.53 -1.79
CA PHE A 65 7.34 5.46 -0.55
C PHE A 65 8.84 5.51 -0.78
N THR A 66 9.34 4.73 -1.75
CA THR A 66 10.77 4.74 -2.13
C THR A 66 11.20 6.11 -2.63
N LYS A 67 10.35 6.79 -3.41
CA LYS A 67 10.59 8.18 -3.84
C LYS A 67 10.75 9.11 -2.63
N ALA A 68 9.84 9.03 -1.66
CA ALA A 68 9.91 9.85 -0.45
C ALA A 68 11.21 9.61 0.34
N VAL A 69 11.58 8.33 0.54
CA VAL A 69 12.82 7.96 1.26
C VAL A 69 14.06 8.47 0.53
N ARG A 70 14.08 8.40 -0.82
CA ARG A 70 15.19 8.95 -1.62
C ARG A 70 15.29 10.46 -1.49
N SER A 71 14.18 11.18 -1.60
CA SER A 71 14.15 12.63 -1.41
C SER A 71 14.59 13.04 -0.01
N PHE A 72 14.13 12.34 1.02
CA PHE A 72 14.59 12.59 2.39
C PHE A 72 16.10 12.39 2.55
N ARG A 73 16.66 11.32 1.98
CA ARG A 73 18.11 11.06 2.01
C ARG A 73 18.93 12.06 1.19
N ALA A 74 18.35 12.63 0.14
CA ALA A 74 18.98 13.66 -0.65
C ALA A 74 18.99 15.04 0.04
N GLY A 75 18.26 15.19 1.16
CA GLY A 75 18.08 16.46 1.84
C GLY A 75 17.07 17.38 1.14
N ASP A 76 16.18 16.82 0.31
CA ASP A 76 15.11 17.58 -0.33
C ASP A 76 14.13 18.14 0.73
N GLY A 77 13.48 19.25 0.40
CA GLY A 77 12.43 19.84 1.24
C GLY A 77 11.20 18.94 1.40
N MET A 78 10.39 19.24 2.43
CA MET A 78 9.22 18.44 2.78
C MET A 78 8.12 18.44 1.70
N ASP A 79 8.11 19.43 0.81
CA ASP A 79 7.11 19.59 -0.26
C ASP A 79 7.03 18.39 -1.22
N GLY A 80 8.14 17.65 -1.40
CA GLY A 80 8.15 16.42 -2.21
C GLY A 80 7.95 15.14 -1.40
N ILE A 81 8.35 15.16 -0.13
CA ILE A 81 8.40 13.99 0.74
C ILE A 81 7.01 13.69 1.29
N LEU A 82 6.37 14.66 1.94
CA LEU A 82 5.09 14.45 2.61
C LEU A 82 3.99 13.97 1.65
N PRO A 83 3.78 14.59 0.47
CA PRO A 83 2.76 14.10 -0.48
C PRO A 83 3.07 12.69 -1.00
N SER A 84 4.35 12.34 -1.14
CA SER A 84 4.76 11.00 -1.59
C SER A 84 4.47 9.94 -0.52
N VAL A 85 4.76 10.23 0.76
CA VAL A 85 4.41 9.31 1.87
C VAL A 85 2.90 9.20 2.04
N GLN A 86 2.17 10.33 1.99
CA GLN A 86 0.70 10.34 2.02
C GLN A 86 0.12 9.48 0.89
N ARG A 87 0.68 9.59 -0.32
CA ARG A 87 0.20 8.80 -1.45
C ARG A 87 0.45 7.30 -1.23
N ALA A 88 1.62 6.93 -0.73
CA ALA A 88 1.93 5.54 -0.37
C ALA A 88 0.95 4.99 0.69
N ALA A 89 0.70 5.74 1.77
CA ALA A 89 -0.25 5.37 2.81
C ALA A 89 -1.68 5.22 2.27
N SER A 90 -2.10 6.10 1.35
CA SER A 90 -3.44 6.04 0.73
C SER A 90 -3.63 4.81 -0.18
N LEU A 91 -2.56 4.37 -0.87
CA LEU A 91 -2.60 3.25 -1.82
C LEU A 91 -2.45 1.89 -1.13
N ASN A 92 -1.82 1.85 0.04
CA ASN A 92 -1.69 0.64 0.85
C ASN A 92 -1.97 0.95 2.33
N PRO A 93 -3.25 1.18 2.71
CA PRO A 93 -3.62 1.66 4.05
C PRO A 93 -3.34 0.64 5.16
N LEU A 94 -3.16 -0.64 4.82
CA LEU A 94 -2.85 -1.71 5.77
C LEU A 94 -1.37 -1.78 6.14
N ASN A 95 -0.49 -1.02 5.47
CA ASN A 95 0.93 -1.01 5.78
C ASN A 95 1.23 -0.06 6.94
N ASP A 96 1.62 -0.62 8.09
CA ASP A 96 1.97 0.13 9.28
C ASP A 96 3.24 0.96 9.08
N ILE A 97 4.19 0.51 8.27
CA ILE A 97 5.42 1.26 7.95
C ILE A 97 5.08 2.61 7.31
N TYR A 98 4.17 2.64 6.33
CA TYR A 98 3.80 3.89 5.65
C TYR A 98 3.10 4.86 6.60
N THR A 99 2.24 4.32 7.44
CA THR A 99 1.50 5.07 8.48
C THR A 99 2.48 5.66 9.51
N ARG A 100 3.41 4.84 10.01
CA ARG A 100 4.45 5.25 10.95
C ARG A 100 5.33 6.35 10.35
N ASN A 101 5.83 6.16 9.13
CA ASN A 101 6.66 7.18 8.48
C ASN A 101 5.87 8.46 8.16
N LEU A 102 4.57 8.34 7.89
CA LEU A 102 3.72 9.51 7.70
C LEU A 102 3.61 10.34 8.98
N SER A 103 3.48 9.71 10.14
CA SER A 103 3.50 10.43 11.42
C SER A 103 4.81 11.20 11.65
N GLN A 104 5.95 10.60 11.31
CA GLN A 104 7.26 11.27 11.39
C GLN A 104 7.37 12.43 10.40
N ALA A 105 6.86 12.26 9.17
CA ALA A 105 6.83 13.34 8.19
C ALA A 105 6.01 14.54 8.68
N TYR A 106 4.89 14.31 9.36
CA TYR A 106 4.10 15.37 9.97
C TYR A 106 4.80 16.06 11.15
N LEU A 107 5.55 15.34 12.00
CA LEU A 107 6.37 15.96 13.04
C LEU A 107 7.43 16.90 12.45
N VAL A 108 8.13 16.44 11.40
CA VAL A 108 9.12 17.28 10.72
C VAL A 108 8.45 18.48 10.06
N GLN A 109 7.26 18.32 9.49
CA GLN A 109 6.47 19.45 8.99
C GLN A 109 6.12 20.45 10.10
N ALA A 110 5.68 19.98 11.26
CA ALA A 110 5.41 20.83 12.41
C ALA A 110 6.65 21.61 12.86
N SER A 111 7.82 20.94 12.91
CA SER A 111 9.10 21.58 13.21
C SER A 111 9.47 22.67 12.20
N ASN A 112 9.27 22.42 10.90
CA ASN A 112 9.51 23.41 9.86
C ASN A 112 8.56 24.62 9.97
N LEU A 113 7.29 24.38 10.29
CA LEU A 113 6.30 25.45 10.50
C LEU A 113 6.60 26.31 11.75
N LEU A 114 7.16 25.69 12.80
CA LEU A 114 7.62 26.39 13.99
C LEU A 114 8.83 27.32 13.72
N GLN A 115 9.67 26.95 12.76
CA GLN A 115 10.87 27.72 12.38
C GLN A 115 10.58 28.81 11.33
N ALA A 116 9.35 28.89 10.81
CA ALA A 116 8.98 29.92 9.83
C ALA A 116 9.03 31.33 10.45
N GLU A 117 9.30 32.36 9.64
CA GLU A 117 9.38 33.76 10.10
C GLU A 117 8.09 34.25 10.77
N GLN A 118 6.94 33.72 10.33
CA GLN A 118 5.63 33.96 10.93
C GLN A 118 4.94 32.61 11.19
N PRO A 119 5.19 31.99 12.36
CA PRO A 119 4.62 30.69 12.69
C PRO A 119 3.08 30.74 12.71
N ASN A 120 2.45 29.91 11.88
CA ASN A 120 1.01 29.74 11.91
C ASN A 120 0.63 28.65 12.92
N GLN A 121 0.18 29.06 14.11
CA GLN A 121 -0.16 28.15 15.21
C GLN A 121 -1.22 27.11 14.81
N GLN A 122 -2.20 27.48 13.96
CA GLN A 122 -3.22 26.54 13.51
C GLN A 122 -2.62 25.44 12.62
N ALA A 123 -1.72 25.80 11.72
CA ALA A 123 -1.04 24.84 10.84
C ALA A 123 -0.11 23.91 11.63
N ILE A 124 0.61 24.46 12.63
CA ILE A 124 1.47 23.68 13.53
C ILE A 124 0.63 22.66 14.30
N ASN A 125 -0.46 23.09 14.94
CA ASN A 125 -1.33 22.21 15.71
C ASN A 125 -1.98 21.13 14.82
N ALA A 126 -2.34 21.46 13.57
CA ALA A 126 -2.88 20.49 12.62
C ALA A 126 -1.84 19.43 12.21
N ALA A 127 -0.58 19.83 11.99
CA ALA A 127 0.51 18.90 11.69
C ALA A 127 0.82 17.98 12.89
N ILE A 128 0.86 18.53 14.11
CA ILE A 128 1.02 17.74 15.34
C ILE A 128 -0.14 16.75 15.52
N GLY A 129 -1.39 17.22 15.34
CA GLY A 129 -2.57 16.37 15.41
C GLY A 129 -2.52 15.20 14.41
N SER A 130 -2.10 15.48 13.18
CA SER A 130 -1.92 14.47 12.13
C SER A 130 -0.80 13.49 12.48
N ALA A 131 0.30 13.96 13.08
CA ALA A 131 1.38 13.09 13.56
C ALA A 131 0.88 12.11 14.63
N VAL A 132 0.14 12.61 15.64
CA VAL A 132 -0.42 11.76 16.70
C VAL A 132 -1.43 10.76 16.13
N GLU A 133 -2.33 11.20 15.26
CA GLU A 133 -3.35 10.34 14.67
C GLU A 133 -2.73 9.17 13.88
N GLU A 134 -1.75 9.47 13.03
CA GLU A 134 -1.06 8.45 12.23
C GLU A 134 -0.20 7.51 13.10
N ALA A 135 0.42 8.01 14.17
CA ALA A 135 1.17 7.18 15.09
C ALA A 135 0.27 6.19 15.85
N ILE A 136 -0.90 6.64 16.31
CA ILE A 136 -1.93 5.77 16.91
C ILE A 136 -2.47 4.79 15.87
N ALA A 137 -2.69 5.23 14.63
CA ALA A 137 -3.14 4.36 13.56
C ALA A 137 -2.13 3.24 13.26
N ALA A 138 -0.82 3.53 13.31
CA ALA A 138 0.23 2.54 13.11
C ALA A 138 0.20 1.45 14.19
N THR A 139 0.01 1.81 15.48
CA THR A 139 -0.11 0.82 16.57
C THR A 139 -1.37 -0.04 16.43
N LYS A 140 -2.49 0.53 15.97
CA LYS A 140 -3.71 -0.23 15.69
C LYS A 140 -3.56 -1.19 14.52
N LYS A 141 -2.83 -0.80 13.46
CA LYS A 141 -2.59 -1.63 12.26
C LYS A 141 -1.70 -2.84 12.56
N SER A 142 -0.66 -2.64 13.37
CA SER A 142 0.27 -3.70 13.75
C SER A 142 0.63 -3.60 15.23
N PRO A 143 -0.23 -4.11 16.14
CA PRO A 143 -0.07 -3.94 17.58
C PRO A 143 1.11 -4.71 18.16
N ALA A 144 1.56 -5.78 17.49
CA ALA A 144 2.72 -6.57 17.88
C ALA A 144 4.05 -5.95 17.43
N ASN A 145 4.03 -4.87 16.64
CA ASN A 145 5.24 -4.22 16.17
C ASN A 145 5.72 -3.14 17.16
N VAL A 146 6.81 -3.43 17.87
CA VAL A 146 7.38 -2.53 18.89
C VAL A 146 7.79 -1.17 18.33
N ASP A 147 8.22 -1.11 17.07
CA ASP A 147 8.62 0.14 16.41
C ASP A 147 7.47 1.15 16.36
N ASN A 148 6.22 0.69 16.25
CA ASN A 148 5.06 1.58 16.18
C ASN A 148 4.79 2.22 17.53
N TRP A 149 4.98 1.47 18.63
CA TRP A 149 4.88 2.00 19.99
C TRP A 149 6.03 2.94 20.32
N SER A 150 7.25 2.58 19.92
CA SER A 150 8.41 3.46 20.05
C SER A 150 8.20 4.78 19.31
N ASN A 151 7.67 4.73 18.09
CA ASN A 151 7.33 5.92 17.32
C ASN A 151 6.25 6.77 17.98
N LEU A 152 5.20 6.15 18.52
CA LEU A 152 4.17 6.87 19.27
C LEU A 152 4.75 7.58 20.50
N GLY A 153 5.68 6.94 21.21
CA GLY A 153 6.42 7.56 22.32
C GLY A 153 7.20 8.80 21.87
N ILE A 154 7.96 8.69 20.78
CA ILE A 154 8.72 9.82 20.19
C ILE A 154 7.78 10.96 19.80
N VAL A 155 6.62 10.64 19.21
CA VAL A 155 5.61 11.65 18.84
C VAL A 155 5.09 12.38 20.06
N TYR A 156 4.79 11.67 21.16
CA TYR A 156 4.34 12.33 22.40
C TYR A 156 5.45 13.13 23.10
N GLU A 157 6.70 12.68 23.04
CA GLU A 157 7.84 13.43 23.59
C GLU A 157 8.10 14.74 22.82
N SER A 158 7.76 14.77 21.53
CA SER A 158 7.99 15.93 20.65
C SER A 158 6.95 17.06 20.78
N ILE A 159 5.95 16.89 21.65
CA ILE A 159 4.85 17.84 21.89
C ILE A 159 5.07 18.54 23.22
#